data_AF-A0A7V8NNT7-F1
#
_entry.id   AF-A0A7V8NNT7-F1
#
_cell.length_a   1.000
_cell.length_b   1.000
_cell.length_c   1.000
_cell.angle_alpha   90.00
_cell.angle_beta   90.00
_cell.angle_gamma   90.00
#
_symmetry.space_group_name_H-M   'P 1'
#
loop_
_entity.id
_entity.type
_entity.pdbx_description
1 polymer ?
#
loop_
_entity_poly.entity_id
_entity_poly.type
_entity_poly.pdbx_seq_one_letter_code
_entity_poly.pdbx_strand_id
1 'polypeptide(L)'
;MARTATVGAPLRHPAFQRLWLGLSISYLGDQFTIVALLWFVLQLTGSGAAVGLVILCFDLPGVVTGAILGRLLDRYQPRQVMGFDNLARAALIAAIPTLYALRSLQLWHVFVLASLAGALSPATTAGVRAFVPHLVDDAALDRANALTATSLQFSYLAGPVAAGVAVARLGGPWALFIDAASFLLMGLLVLTLPTITREPRAAKANRWLGFEALFSLRYVPALTLLSLVFFFSYGPLEAALPVYSGQTLHANADGYGLLWTGFGMGAFAGVLTLTRLSRRWRPSIALPMIAVLWGALLCPLFFIRRLPLAMLFLGVAGASWAPYMPMETTLLQRLVPAE
;
A
#
# COMPACT_ATOMS: atom_id res chain seq x y z
N MET A 1 27.99 -2.17 29.65
CA MET A 1 27.18 -3.40 29.44
C MET A 1 25.83 -2.99 28.86
N ALA A 2 25.66 -3.15 27.55
CA ALA A 2 24.44 -2.79 26.84
C ALA A 2 23.33 -3.79 27.15
N ARG A 3 22.26 -3.34 27.80
CA ARG A 3 21.05 -4.15 28.00
C ARG A 3 20.51 -4.54 26.64
N THR A 4 20.40 -5.85 26.42
CA THR A 4 19.64 -6.48 25.34
C THR A 4 18.25 -5.85 25.27
N ALA A 5 18.07 -4.95 24.30
CA ALA A 5 16.81 -4.30 24.04
C ALA A 5 15.86 -5.32 23.42
N THR A 6 15.04 -5.89 24.29
CA THR A 6 13.99 -6.85 23.98
C THR A 6 13.04 -6.33 22.90
N VAL A 7 12.55 -7.24 22.05
CA VAL A 7 11.62 -7.04 20.93
C VAL A 7 10.38 -6.16 21.27
N GLY A 8 10.02 -6.00 22.55
CA GLY A 8 8.90 -5.18 23.01
C GLY A 8 9.17 -3.70 23.34
N ALA A 9 10.33 -3.12 23.01
CA ALA A 9 10.67 -1.74 23.41
C ALA A 9 9.64 -0.65 23.00
N PRO A 10 9.15 -0.60 21.74
CA PRO A 10 8.19 0.43 21.30
C PRO A 10 6.77 0.17 21.78
N LEU A 11 6.37 -1.11 21.87
CA LEU A 11 5.03 -1.53 22.27
C LEU A 11 4.72 -1.27 23.75
N ARG A 12 5.74 -0.90 24.54
CA ARG A 12 5.57 -0.42 25.92
C ARG A 12 4.95 0.97 25.99
N HIS A 13 5.01 1.76 24.92
CA HIS A 13 4.36 3.06 24.86
C HIS A 13 2.91 2.88 24.40
N PRO A 14 1.91 3.09 25.27
CA PRO A 14 0.51 2.77 24.97
C PRO A 14 -0.08 3.64 23.85
N ALA A 15 0.47 4.84 23.63
CA ALA A 15 0.09 5.68 22.50
C ALA A 15 0.61 5.11 21.16
N PHE A 16 1.87 4.66 21.12
CA PHE A 16 2.42 3.99 19.94
C PHE A 16 1.69 2.68 19.64
N GLN A 17 1.39 1.88 20.66
CA GLN A 17 0.66 0.62 20.48
C GLN A 17 -0.72 0.84 19.85
N ARG A 18 -1.49 1.84 20.31
CA ARG A 18 -2.79 2.19 19.72
C ARG A 18 -2.66 2.63 18.27
N LEU A 19 -1.68 3.49 17.96
CA LEU A 19 -1.40 3.92 16.59
C LEU A 19 -1.03 2.73 15.71
N TRP A 20 -0.10 1.87 16.16
CA TRP A 20 0.39 0.72 15.40
C TRP A 20 -0.71 -0.32 15.14
N LEU A 21 -1.57 -0.61 16.12
CA LEU A 21 -2.71 -1.50 15.94
C LEU A 21 -3.72 -0.97 14.93
N GLY A 22 -4.13 0.30 15.08
CA GLY A 22 -5.04 0.94 14.12
C GLY A 22 -4.46 0.96 12.71
N LEU A 23 -3.17 1.30 12.58
CA LEU A 23 -2.48 1.37 11.31
C LEU A 23 -2.35 -0.02 10.64
N SER A 24 -2.04 -1.05 11.41
CA SER A 24 -1.93 -2.42 10.90
C SER A 24 -3.27 -2.95 10.39
N ILE A 25 -4.36 -2.68 11.11
CA ILE A 25 -5.71 -3.03 10.69
C ILE A 25 -6.10 -2.24 9.44
N SER A 26 -5.81 -0.94 9.40
CA SER A 26 -6.12 -0.08 8.26
C SER A 26 -5.33 -0.49 7.01
N TYR A 27 -4.05 -0.83 7.11
CA TYR A 27 -3.29 -1.34 5.97
C TYR A 27 -3.83 -2.65 5.43
N LEU A 28 -4.31 -3.55 6.31
CA LEU A 28 -5.00 -4.75 5.85
C LEU A 28 -6.31 -4.39 5.15
N GLY A 29 -7.08 -3.45 5.72
CA GLY A 29 -8.31 -2.92 5.14
C GLY A 29 -8.12 -2.30 3.76
N ASP A 30 -7.06 -1.52 3.53
CA ASP A 30 -6.76 -0.90 2.23
C ASP A 30 -6.76 -1.96 1.10
N GLN A 31 -6.28 -3.17 1.38
CA GLN A 31 -6.25 -4.28 0.42
C GLN A 31 -7.67 -4.79 0.09
N PHE A 32 -8.60 -4.72 1.04
CA PHE A 32 -10.00 -5.01 0.80
C PHE A 32 -10.60 -4.00 -0.15
N THR A 33 -10.34 -2.69 0.03
CA THR A 33 -10.81 -1.69 -0.93
C THR A 33 -10.24 -1.91 -2.32
N ILE A 34 -8.93 -2.13 -2.45
CA ILE A 34 -8.31 -2.35 -3.77
C ILE A 34 -8.96 -3.55 -4.46
N VAL A 35 -8.97 -4.73 -3.84
CA VAL A 35 -9.50 -5.95 -4.47
C VAL A 35 -11.01 -5.84 -4.72
N ALA A 36 -11.78 -5.37 -3.73
CA ALA A 36 -13.23 -5.31 -3.83
C ALA A 36 -13.71 -4.26 -4.83
N LEU A 37 -13.11 -3.07 -4.82
CA LEU A 37 -13.53 -1.97 -5.69
C LEU A 37 -13.28 -2.31 -7.16
N LEU A 38 -12.11 -2.87 -7.47
CA LEU A 38 -11.76 -3.26 -8.85
C LEU A 38 -12.67 -4.38 -9.36
N TRP A 39 -12.93 -5.41 -8.53
CA TRP A 39 -13.87 -6.46 -8.87
C TRP A 39 -15.29 -5.93 -9.06
N PHE A 40 -15.74 -5.05 -8.16
CA PHE A 40 -17.08 -4.49 -8.16
C PHE A 40 -17.34 -3.61 -9.39
N VAL A 41 -16.38 -2.76 -9.75
CA VAL A 41 -16.46 -1.92 -10.96
C VAL A 41 -16.48 -2.79 -12.22
N LEU A 42 -15.71 -3.86 -12.25
CA LEU A 42 -15.76 -4.81 -13.36
C LEU A 42 -17.14 -5.47 -13.46
N GLN A 43 -17.74 -5.90 -12.34
CA GLN A 43 -19.09 -6.47 -12.35
C GLN A 43 -20.14 -5.48 -12.83
N LEU A 44 -20.03 -4.21 -12.44
CA LEU A 44 -20.99 -3.16 -12.83
C LEU A 44 -20.90 -2.78 -14.31
N THR A 45 -19.71 -2.83 -14.91
CA THR A 45 -19.45 -2.25 -16.24
C THR A 45 -19.05 -3.25 -17.31
N GLY A 46 -18.54 -4.42 -16.93
CA GLY A 46 -17.88 -5.37 -17.84
C GLY A 46 -16.59 -4.84 -18.48
N SER A 47 -16.10 -3.66 -18.08
CA SER A 47 -15.05 -2.92 -18.78
C SER A 47 -13.76 -2.82 -17.95
N GLY A 48 -12.68 -3.41 -18.46
CA GLY A 48 -11.34 -3.23 -17.88
C GLY A 48 -10.86 -1.78 -17.93
N ALA A 49 -11.32 -0.99 -18.91
CA ALA A 49 -10.99 0.43 -18.98
C ALA A 49 -11.60 1.23 -17.80
N ALA A 50 -12.83 0.88 -17.38
CA ALA A 50 -13.44 1.48 -16.20
C ALA A 50 -12.67 1.13 -14.92
N VAL A 51 -12.20 -0.12 -14.79
CA VAL A 51 -11.33 -0.56 -13.69
C VAL A 51 -10.04 0.27 -13.64
N GLY A 52 -9.35 0.42 -14.78
CA GLY A 52 -8.14 1.24 -14.87
C GLY A 52 -8.39 2.71 -14.54
N LEU A 53 -9.54 3.27 -14.95
CA LEU A 53 -9.90 4.65 -14.61
C LEU A 53 -10.17 4.83 -13.11
N VAL A 54 -10.76 3.84 -12.42
CA VAL A 54 -10.91 3.89 -10.95
C VAL A 54 -9.56 3.91 -10.25
N ILE A 55 -8.59 3.09 -10.69
CA ILE A 55 -7.22 3.11 -10.14
C ILE A 55 -6.62 4.51 -10.30
N LEU A 56 -6.72 5.09 -11.51
CA LEU A 56 -6.23 6.44 -11.77
C LEU A 56 -6.90 7.47 -10.86
N CYS A 57 -8.23 7.40 -10.74
CA CYS A 57 -9.01 8.27 -9.86
C CYS A 57 -8.56 8.14 -8.41
N PHE A 58 -8.21 6.95 -7.93
CA PHE A 58 -7.75 6.76 -6.54
C PHE A 58 -6.32 7.26 -6.33
N ASP A 59 -5.37 6.92 -7.21
CA ASP A 59 -3.95 7.21 -6.95
C ASP A 59 -3.53 8.65 -7.31
N LEU A 60 -4.03 9.18 -8.44
CA LEU A 60 -3.59 10.46 -8.98
C LEU A 60 -3.83 11.64 -8.02
N PRO A 61 -5.02 11.77 -7.38
CA PRO A 61 -5.26 12.86 -6.44
C PRO A 61 -4.32 12.82 -5.23
N GLY A 62 -3.95 11.63 -4.76
CA GLY A 62 -3.00 11.46 -3.65
C GLY A 62 -1.62 12.03 -3.98
N VAL A 63 -1.14 11.84 -5.20
CA VAL A 63 0.13 12.41 -5.69
C VAL A 63 0.09 13.94 -5.67
N VAL A 64 -1.01 14.54 -6.14
CA VAL A 64 -1.18 16.00 -6.20
C VAL A 64 -1.30 16.61 -4.80
N THR A 65 -2.06 15.95 -3.92
CA THR A 65 -2.39 16.46 -2.59
C THR A 65 -1.31 16.18 -1.55
N GLY A 66 -0.43 15.20 -1.75
CA GLY A 66 0.62 14.84 -0.79
C GLY A 66 1.51 16.02 -0.38
N ALA A 67 1.89 16.88 -1.33
CA ALA A 67 2.68 18.09 -1.05
C ALA A 67 1.91 19.12 -0.20
N ILE A 68 0.59 19.23 -0.40
CA ILE A 68 -0.29 20.18 0.29
C ILE A 68 -0.58 19.68 1.71
N LEU A 69 -0.92 18.40 1.86
CA LEU A 69 -1.25 17.79 3.15
C LEU A 69 -0.06 17.80 4.12
N GLY A 70 1.16 17.72 3.59
CA GLY A 70 2.38 17.92 4.37
C GLY A 70 2.48 19.32 5.02
N ARG A 71 1.86 20.36 4.45
CA ARG A 71 1.79 21.71 5.06
C ARG A 71 0.67 21.82 6.10
N LEU A 72 -0.41 21.05 5.94
CA LEU A 72 -1.49 20.98 6.92
C LEU A 72 -0.97 20.47 8.27
N LEU A 73 -0.03 19.51 8.23
CA LEU A 73 0.68 19.00 9.40
C LEU A 73 1.61 20.01 10.07
N ASP A 74 1.94 21.12 9.43
CA ASP A 74 2.68 22.23 10.07
C ASP A 74 1.73 23.15 10.86
N ARG A 75 0.44 23.18 10.49
CA ARG A 75 -0.59 24.05 11.09
C ARG A 75 -1.44 23.35 12.15
N TYR A 76 -1.83 22.09 11.92
CA TYR A 76 -2.76 21.34 12.77
C TYR A 76 -2.09 20.14 13.42
N GLN A 77 -2.56 19.70 14.59
CA GLN A 77 -2.01 18.54 15.29
C GLN A 77 -2.11 17.29 14.40
N PRO A 78 -1.06 16.43 14.30
CA PRO A 78 -1.13 15.30 13.37
C PRO A 78 -2.27 14.34 13.68
N ARG A 79 -2.62 14.15 14.97
CA ARG A 79 -3.81 13.36 15.37
C ARG A 79 -5.12 13.86 14.76
N GLN A 80 -5.29 15.17 14.57
CA GLN A 80 -6.50 15.76 14.00
C GLN A 80 -6.54 15.54 12.49
N VAL A 81 -5.40 15.72 11.82
CA VAL A 81 -5.28 15.54 10.36
C VAL A 81 -5.49 14.08 9.98
N MET A 82 -4.83 13.15 10.69
CA MET A 82 -5.01 11.72 10.51
C MET A 82 -6.44 11.27 10.88
N GLY A 83 -7.01 11.79 11.97
CA GLY A 83 -8.38 11.48 12.38
C GLY A 83 -9.40 11.91 11.33
N PHE A 84 -9.27 13.12 10.78
CA PHE A 84 -10.12 13.61 9.69
C PHE A 84 -10.02 12.74 8.44
N ASP A 85 -8.80 12.42 8.00
CA ASP A 85 -8.55 11.54 6.86
C ASP A 85 -9.27 10.19 7.02
N ASN A 86 -9.01 9.48 8.12
CA ASN A 86 -9.58 8.16 8.35
C ASN A 86 -11.10 8.19 8.50
N LEU A 87 -11.67 9.16 9.24
CA LEU A 87 -13.13 9.25 9.37
C LEU A 87 -13.82 9.62 8.04
N ALA A 88 -13.21 10.51 7.25
CA ALA A 88 -13.72 10.86 5.94
C ALA A 88 -13.61 9.69 4.96
N ARG A 89 -12.48 8.98 4.91
CA ARG A 89 -12.31 7.76 4.10
C ARG A 89 -13.28 6.66 4.50
N ALA A 90 -13.54 6.47 5.80
CA ALA A 90 -14.56 5.53 6.28
C ALA A 90 -15.94 5.85 5.66
N ALA A 91 -16.36 7.12 5.70
CA ALA A 91 -17.63 7.55 5.13
C ALA A 91 -17.65 7.42 3.60
N LEU A 92 -16.59 7.84 2.91
CA LEU A 92 -16.50 7.80 1.44
C LEU A 92 -16.52 6.36 0.90
N ILE A 93 -15.76 5.46 1.53
CA ILE A 93 -15.71 4.05 1.14
C ILE A 93 -17.02 3.34 1.49
N ALA A 94 -17.62 3.61 2.66
CA ALA A 94 -18.94 3.06 3.02
C ALA A 94 -20.08 3.58 2.13
N ALA A 95 -19.96 4.77 1.55
CA ALA A 95 -20.98 5.33 0.67
C ALA A 95 -21.16 4.48 -0.61
N ILE A 96 -20.10 3.87 -1.14
CA ILE A 96 -20.15 3.04 -2.36
C ILE A 96 -21.10 1.85 -2.21
N PRO A 97 -20.89 0.92 -1.25
CA PRO A 97 -21.80 -0.21 -1.04
C PRO A 97 -23.19 0.23 -0.52
N THR A 98 -23.28 1.37 0.17
CA THR A 98 -24.57 1.92 0.63
C THR A 98 -25.43 2.39 -0.54
N LEU A 99 -24.87 3.19 -1.45
CA LEU A 99 -25.57 3.62 -2.68
C LEU A 99 -25.94 2.42 -3.56
N TYR A 100 -25.10 1.37 -3.56
CA TYR A 100 -25.42 0.14 -4.27
C TYR A 100 -26.64 -0.57 -3.68
N ALA A 101 -26.70 -0.72 -2.35
CA ALA A 101 -27.83 -1.31 -1.65
C ALA A 101 -29.13 -0.52 -1.88
N LEU A 102 -29.03 0.81 -1.99
CA LEU A 102 -30.14 1.71 -2.31
C LEU A 102 -30.53 1.73 -3.80
N ARG A 103 -29.82 0.98 -4.66
CA ARG A 103 -30.00 0.95 -6.12
C ARG A 103 -29.85 2.34 -6.78
N SER A 104 -29.13 3.25 -6.14
CA SER A 104 -28.85 4.61 -6.63
C SER A 104 -27.40 4.78 -7.11
N LEU A 105 -26.56 3.75 -6.96
CA LEU A 105 -25.18 3.81 -7.39
C LEU A 105 -25.05 3.91 -8.91
N GLN A 106 -24.43 4.99 -9.34
CA GLN A 106 -23.95 5.19 -10.71
C GLN A 106 -22.43 5.21 -10.74
N LEU A 107 -21.83 4.83 -11.88
CA LEU A 107 -20.38 4.69 -12.01
C LEU A 107 -19.60 5.97 -11.66
N TRP A 108 -20.13 7.15 -11.99
CA TRP A 108 -19.45 8.41 -11.67
C TRP A 108 -19.34 8.67 -10.16
N HIS A 109 -20.28 8.16 -9.34
CA HIS A 109 -20.15 8.22 -7.88
C HIS A 109 -18.90 7.46 -7.42
N VAL A 110 -18.61 6.31 -8.03
CA VAL A 110 -17.41 5.52 -7.71
C VAL A 110 -16.15 6.33 -8.02
N PHE A 111 -16.08 6.98 -9.19
CA PHE A 111 -14.93 7.82 -9.56
C PHE A 111 -14.73 8.98 -8.59
N VAL A 112 -15.80 9.69 -8.23
CA VAL A 112 -15.73 10.83 -7.30
C VAL A 112 -15.33 10.37 -5.90
N LEU A 113 -15.98 9.33 -5.37
CA LEU A 113 -15.72 8.82 -4.02
C LEU A 113 -14.29 8.25 -3.90
N ALA A 114 -13.84 7.48 -4.90
CA ALA A 114 -12.47 6.99 -4.97
C ALA A 114 -11.45 8.15 -5.05
N SER A 115 -11.73 9.18 -5.84
CA SER A 115 -10.86 10.35 -5.96
C SER A 115 -10.72 11.12 -4.67
N LEU A 116 -11.83 11.33 -3.96
CA LEU A 116 -11.81 12.00 -2.66
C LEU A 116 -11.09 11.16 -1.61
N ALA A 117 -11.29 9.84 -1.58
CA ALA A 117 -10.59 8.96 -0.65
C ALA A 117 -9.08 8.94 -0.92
N GLY A 118 -8.69 8.84 -2.19
CA GLY A 118 -7.31 8.89 -2.65
C GLY A 118 -6.61 10.22 -2.34
N ALA A 119 -7.32 11.34 -2.50
CA ALA A 119 -6.84 12.67 -2.13
C ALA A 119 -6.54 12.85 -0.64
N LEU A 120 -7.15 12.05 0.23
CA LEU A 120 -6.94 12.12 1.67
C LEU A 120 -5.82 11.19 2.16
N SER A 121 -5.62 10.05 1.49
CA SER A 121 -4.66 9.00 1.86
C SER A 121 -3.25 9.48 2.28
N PRO A 122 -2.61 10.48 1.64
CA PRO A 122 -1.30 10.95 2.06
C PRO A 122 -1.26 11.55 3.47
N ALA A 123 -2.40 12.01 4.00
CA ALA A 123 -2.51 12.64 5.31
C ALA A 123 -2.12 11.67 6.45
N THR A 124 -2.61 10.43 6.43
CA THR A 124 -2.20 9.41 7.41
C THR A 124 -0.72 9.08 7.28
N THR A 125 -0.23 8.86 6.05
CA THR A 125 1.19 8.51 5.84
C THR A 125 2.14 9.60 6.33
N ALA A 126 1.84 10.86 6.03
CA ALA A 126 2.63 12.00 6.50
C ALA A 126 2.45 12.22 8.01
N GLY A 127 1.23 12.03 8.53
CA GLY A 127 0.92 12.13 9.95
C GLY A 127 1.68 11.13 10.79
N VAL A 128 1.71 9.85 10.39
CA VAL A 128 2.49 8.79 11.07
C VAL A 128 3.97 9.17 11.14
N ARG A 129 4.57 9.61 10.02
CA ARG A 129 5.98 10.03 9.98
C ARG A 129 6.27 11.21 10.93
N ALA A 130 5.34 12.16 11.05
CA ALA A 130 5.48 13.30 11.95
C ALA A 130 5.23 12.93 13.43
N PHE A 131 4.38 11.94 13.69
CA PHE A 131 3.84 11.65 15.02
C PHE A 131 4.65 10.59 15.75
N VAL A 132 5.12 9.54 15.07
CA VAL A 132 5.90 8.44 15.67
C VAL A 132 7.12 8.92 16.48
N PRO A 133 7.90 9.91 16.02
CA PRO A 133 9.04 10.41 16.79
C PRO A 133 8.70 11.00 18.16
N HIS A 134 7.45 11.39 18.38
CA HIS A 134 6.99 11.95 19.65
C HIS A 134 6.29 10.92 20.55
N LEU A 135 6.11 9.68 20.07
CA LEU A 135 5.43 8.61 20.80
C LEU A 135 6.36 7.59 21.44
N VAL A 136 7.61 7.55 21.00
CA VAL A 136 8.61 6.59 21.48
C VAL A 136 9.92 7.32 21.74
N ASP A 137 10.75 6.75 22.61
CA ASP A 137 12.10 7.28 22.86
C ASP A 137 12.98 7.15 21.60
N ASP A 138 13.99 8.03 21.46
CA ASP A 138 14.95 8.00 20.33
C ASP A 138 15.58 6.60 20.13
N ALA A 139 15.93 5.93 21.22
CA ALA A 139 16.51 4.58 21.20
C ALA A 139 15.55 3.47 20.70
N ALA A 140 14.25 3.78 20.56
CA ALA A 140 13.21 2.88 20.08
C ALA A 140 12.65 3.27 18.70
N LEU A 141 13.07 4.41 18.11
CA LEU A 141 12.55 4.91 16.84
C LEU A 141 12.73 3.93 15.68
N ASP A 142 13.95 3.39 15.52
CA ASP A 142 14.23 2.42 14.46
C ASP A 142 13.32 1.19 14.56
N ARG A 143 13.06 0.73 15.79
CA ARG A 143 12.17 -0.40 16.04
C ARG A 143 10.70 -0.05 15.76
N ALA A 144 10.26 1.16 16.11
CA ALA A 144 8.92 1.63 15.82
C ALA A 144 8.66 1.73 14.29
N ASN A 145 9.64 2.26 13.55
CA ASN A 145 9.61 2.30 12.10
C ASN A 145 9.64 0.91 11.48
N ALA A 146 10.50 0.01 11.99
CA ALA A 146 10.57 -1.38 11.53
C ALA A 146 9.25 -2.14 11.74
N LEU A 147 8.58 -1.95 12.88
CA LEU A 147 7.26 -2.54 13.15
C LEU A 147 6.21 -2.03 12.17
N THR A 148 6.18 -0.72 11.92
CA THR A 148 5.24 -0.08 10.99
C THR A 148 5.45 -0.58 9.56
N ALA A 149 6.70 -0.63 9.11
CA ALA A 149 7.06 -1.15 7.79
C ALA A 149 6.73 -2.65 7.66
N THR A 150 6.94 -3.43 8.72
CA THR A 150 6.58 -4.86 8.76
C THR A 150 5.08 -5.05 8.64
N SER A 151 4.26 -4.25 9.34
CA SER A 151 2.81 -4.28 9.19
C SER A 151 2.37 -3.98 7.76
N LEU A 152 2.93 -2.94 7.14
CA LEU A 152 2.62 -2.59 5.75
C LEU A 152 2.97 -3.72 4.78
N GLN A 153 4.16 -4.30 4.90
CA GLN A 153 4.60 -5.43 4.07
C GLN A 153 3.74 -6.68 4.30
N PHE A 154 3.39 -6.96 5.55
CA PHE A 154 2.47 -8.03 5.88
C PHE A 154 1.09 -7.81 5.24
N SER A 155 0.60 -6.57 5.20
CA SER A 155 -0.66 -6.25 4.54
C SER A 155 -0.60 -6.47 3.03
N TYR A 156 0.45 -6.05 2.34
CA TYR A 156 0.61 -6.37 0.91
C TYR A 156 0.71 -7.87 0.63
N LEU A 157 1.20 -8.62 1.60
CA LEU A 157 1.36 -10.06 1.47
C LEU A 157 0.07 -10.85 1.73
N ALA A 158 -0.56 -10.60 2.89
CA ALA A 158 -1.71 -11.36 3.38
C ALA A 158 -3.04 -10.69 3.05
N GLY A 159 -3.04 -9.38 2.84
CA GLY A 159 -4.25 -8.59 2.60
C GLY A 159 -4.95 -8.95 1.29
N PRO A 160 -4.28 -9.04 0.12
CA PRO A 160 -4.95 -9.47 -1.11
C PRO A 160 -5.58 -10.87 -1.01
N VAL A 161 -4.95 -11.78 -0.24
CA VAL A 161 -5.49 -13.11 0.04
C VAL A 161 -6.77 -13.01 0.86
N ALA A 162 -6.72 -12.29 1.97
CA ALA A 162 -7.87 -12.10 2.86
C ALA A 162 -9.02 -11.36 2.15
N ALA A 163 -8.70 -10.31 1.39
CA ALA A 163 -9.63 -9.54 0.58
C ALA A 163 -10.26 -10.38 -0.52
N GLY A 164 -9.45 -11.18 -1.23
CA GLY A 164 -9.92 -12.09 -2.26
C GLY A 164 -10.92 -13.12 -1.72
N VAL A 165 -10.62 -13.73 -0.57
CA VAL A 165 -11.53 -14.65 0.12
C VAL A 165 -12.80 -13.94 0.57
N ALA A 166 -12.70 -12.70 1.08
CA ALA A 166 -13.85 -11.92 1.48
C ALA A 166 -14.75 -11.55 0.29
N VAL A 167 -14.17 -11.13 -0.83
CA VAL A 167 -14.92 -10.82 -2.06
C VAL A 167 -15.58 -12.06 -2.64
N ALA A 168 -14.90 -13.21 -2.61
CA ALA A 168 -15.46 -14.49 -3.03
C ALA A 168 -16.67 -14.92 -2.17
N ARG A 169 -16.56 -14.84 -0.84
CA ARG A 169 -17.58 -15.37 0.09
C ARG A 169 -18.69 -14.37 0.43
N LEU A 170 -18.34 -13.10 0.56
CA LEU A 170 -19.24 -12.04 1.03
C LEU A 170 -19.63 -11.08 -0.12
N GLY A 171 -18.88 -11.04 -1.21
CA GLY A 171 -19.06 -10.09 -2.30
C GLY A 171 -18.29 -8.78 -2.09
N GLY A 172 -18.12 -8.02 -3.18
CA GLY A 172 -17.42 -6.73 -3.19
C GLY A 172 -17.98 -5.71 -2.17
N PRO A 173 -19.31 -5.48 -2.09
CA PRO A 173 -19.87 -4.48 -1.18
C PRO A 173 -19.53 -4.71 0.30
N TRP A 174 -19.57 -5.96 0.76
CA TRP A 174 -19.24 -6.29 2.16
C TRP A 174 -17.75 -6.15 2.46
N ALA A 175 -16.88 -6.46 1.51
CA ALA A 175 -15.45 -6.22 1.64
C ALA A 175 -15.13 -4.71 1.75
N LEU A 176 -15.86 -3.84 1.05
CA LEU A 176 -15.75 -2.38 1.21
C LEU A 176 -16.21 -1.90 2.60
N PHE A 177 -17.26 -2.50 3.16
CA PHE A 177 -17.66 -2.17 4.54
C PHE A 177 -16.63 -2.61 5.59
N ILE A 178 -15.93 -3.74 5.37
CA ILE A 178 -14.84 -4.17 6.24
C ILE A 178 -13.73 -3.11 6.27
N ASP A 179 -13.35 -2.58 5.11
CA ASP A 179 -12.34 -1.52 5.08
C ASP A 179 -12.85 -0.20 5.68
N ALA A 180 -14.10 0.19 5.39
CA ALA A 180 -14.68 1.37 6.02
C ALA A 180 -14.68 1.29 7.56
N ALA A 181 -14.92 0.11 8.13
CA ALA A 181 -14.80 -0.12 9.56
C ALA A 181 -13.35 -0.04 10.05
N SER A 182 -12.39 -0.48 9.23
CA SER A 182 -10.95 -0.37 9.48
C SER A 182 -10.53 1.10 9.63
N PHE A 183 -10.95 1.97 8.71
CA PHE A 183 -10.69 3.40 8.77
C PHE A 183 -11.40 4.05 9.95
N LEU A 184 -12.66 3.69 10.22
CA LEU A 184 -13.39 4.23 11.37
C LEU A 184 -12.63 3.93 12.67
N LEU A 185 -12.19 2.69 12.85
CA LEU A 185 -11.40 2.28 14.01
C LEU A 185 -10.08 3.07 14.11
N MET A 186 -9.33 3.18 13.01
CA MET A 186 -8.08 3.93 12.97
C MET A 186 -8.30 5.41 13.32
N GLY A 187 -9.32 6.04 12.73
CA GLY A 187 -9.68 7.44 13.00
C GLY A 187 -10.01 7.66 14.46
N LEU A 188 -10.82 6.78 15.07
CA LEU A 188 -11.15 6.85 16.49
C LEU A 188 -9.91 6.65 17.37
N LEU A 189 -9.08 5.64 17.10
CA LEU A 189 -7.87 5.37 17.87
C LEU A 189 -6.89 6.54 17.83
N VAL A 190 -6.68 7.12 16.65
CA VAL A 190 -5.75 8.24 16.47
C VAL A 190 -6.21 9.49 17.21
N LEU A 191 -7.52 9.77 17.27
CA LEU A 191 -8.05 10.91 18.03
C LEU A 191 -7.81 10.77 19.54
N THR A 192 -7.63 9.56 20.06
CA THR A 192 -7.26 9.32 21.48
C THR A 192 -5.78 9.55 21.80
N LEU A 193 -4.95 9.83 20.79
CA LEU A 193 -3.52 10.04 20.97
C LEU A 193 -3.23 11.40 21.61
N PRO A 194 -2.11 11.55 22.35
CA PRO A 194 -1.78 12.80 23.03
C PRO A 194 -1.56 13.95 22.03
N THR A 195 -1.78 15.19 22.49
CA THR A 195 -1.36 16.37 21.74
C THR A 195 0.16 16.46 21.76
N ILE A 196 0.78 16.78 20.63
CA ILE A 196 2.21 17.03 20.58
C ILE A 196 2.45 18.51 20.81
N THR A 197 3.32 18.83 21.77
CA THR A 197 3.88 20.17 21.94
C THR A 197 4.91 20.38 20.84
N ARG A 198 4.65 21.31 19.92
CA ARG A 198 5.63 21.68 18.89
C ARG A 198 6.63 22.64 19.50
N GLU A 199 7.91 22.27 19.49
CA GLU A 199 8.93 23.31 19.55
C GLU A 199 8.88 24.14 18.26
N PRO A 200 9.05 25.47 18.33
CA PRO A 200 9.10 26.32 17.15
C PRO A 200 10.35 25.96 16.33
N ARG A 201 10.17 25.00 15.43
CA ARG A 201 11.22 24.59 14.49
C ARG A 201 11.46 25.77 13.56
N ALA A 202 12.66 26.34 13.60
CA ALA A 202 13.07 27.32 12.61
C ALA A 202 12.76 26.74 11.22
N ALA A 203 11.97 27.47 10.43
CA ALA A 203 11.64 27.09 9.06
C ALA A 203 12.91 27.14 8.20
N LYS A 204 13.73 26.09 8.30
CA LYS A 204 14.94 25.92 7.51
C LYS A 204 15.04 24.46 7.06
N ALA A 205 14.39 24.20 5.92
CA ALA A 205 14.95 23.40 4.86
C ALA A 205 14.12 23.69 3.62
N ASN A 206 14.78 24.19 2.57
CA ASN A 206 14.20 24.31 1.23
C ASN A 206 13.76 22.90 0.82
N ARG A 207 12.45 22.57 0.90
CA ARG A 207 11.92 21.25 0.53
C ARG A 207 12.22 20.87 -0.93
N TRP A 208 12.57 21.86 -1.76
CA TRP A 208 13.00 21.69 -3.15
C TRP A 208 14.44 21.13 -3.32
N LEU A 209 15.30 21.25 -2.29
CA LEU A 209 16.68 20.70 -2.32
C LEU A 209 16.71 19.17 -2.48
N GLY A 210 15.63 18.47 -2.09
CA GLY A 210 15.53 17.01 -2.26
C GLY A 210 15.40 16.57 -3.71
N PHE A 211 14.75 17.36 -4.57
CA PHE A 211 14.64 17.06 -6.00
C PHE A 211 15.97 17.31 -6.73
N GLU A 212 16.70 18.36 -6.38
CA GLU A 212 18.05 18.58 -6.89
C GLU A 212 19.01 17.48 -6.44
N ALA A 213 18.91 17.02 -5.19
CA ALA A 213 19.66 15.87 -4.69
C ALA A 213 19.37 14.58 -5.49
N LEU A 214 18.09 14.34 -5.85
CA LEU A 214 17.66 13.22 -6.71
C LEU A 214 18.34 13.22 -8.09
N PHE A 215 18.62 14.39 -8.67
CA PHE A 215 19.31 14.51 -9.97
C PHE A 215 20.84 14.64 -9.84
N SER A 216 21.35 15.04 -8.67
CA SER A 216 22.79 15.25 -8.44
C SER A 216 23.60 13.96 -8.30
N LEU A 217 22.97 12.88 -7.82
CA LEU A 217 23.62 11.59 -7.59
C LEU A 217 23.48 10.69 -8.82
N ARG A 218 24.59 10.36 -9.50
CA ARG A 218 24.60 9.61 -10.78
C ARG A 218 23.81 8.29 -10.79
N TYR A 219 23.63 7.64 -9.64
CA TYR A 219 22.91 6.36 -9.52
C TYR A 219 21.42 6.51 -9.19
N VAL A 220 21.00 7.65 -8.63
CA VAL A 220 19.62 7.85 -8.16
C VAL A 220 18.64 7.98 -9.34
N PRO A 221 18.90 8.76 -10.41
CA PRO A 221 18.00 8.83 -11.57
C PRO A 221 17.82 7.49 -12.28
N ALA A 222 18.89 6.70 -12.40
CA ALA A 222 18.81 5.38 -13.02
C ALA A 222 17.97 4.41 -12.20
N LEU A 223 18.11 4.44 -10.87
CA LEU A 223 17.31 3.64 -9.96
C LEU A 223 15.84 4.09 -9.95
N THR A 224 15.59 5.39 -9.90
CA THR A 224 14.24 5.96 -10.00
C THR A 224 13.56 5.58 -11.32
N LEU A 225 14.28 5.63 -12.45
CA LEU A 225 13.74 5.22 -13.75
C LEU A 225 13.42 3.73 -13.78
N LEU A 226 14.30 2.89 -13.24
CA LEU A 226 14.06 1.44 -13.12
C LEU A 226 12.80 1.16 -12.31
N SER A 227 12.64 1.82 -11.17
CA SER A 227 11.46 1.68 -10.31
C SER A 227 10.20 2.19 -10.97
N LEU A 228 10.29 3.29 -11.71
CA LEU A 228 9.18 3.79 -12.51
C LEU A 228 8.73 2.73 -13.52
N VAL A 229 9.66 2.13 -14.27
CA VAL A 229 9.35 1.05 -15.23
C VAL A 229 8.77 -0.18 -14.52
N PHE A 230 9.33 -0.55 -13.36
CA PHE A 230 8.88 -1.71 -12.59
C PHE A 230 7.45 -1.54 -12.08
N PHE A 231 7.15 -0.42 -11.41
CA PHE A 231 5.80 -0.13 -10.90
C PHE A 231 4.80 0.15 -12.02
N PHE A 232 5.24 0.79 -13.12
CA PHE A 232 4.40 0.94 -14.30
C PHE A 232 4.02 -0.41 -14.93
N SER A 233 4.87 -1.42 -14.82
CA SER A 233 4.56 -2.78 -15.28
C SER A 233 3.61 -3.53 -14.33
N TYR A 234 3.51 -3.11 -13.06
CA TYR A 234 2.65 -3.71 -12.04
C TYR A 234 1.21 -3.17 -12.11
N GLY A 235 1.02 -1.86 -12.29
CA GLY A 235 -0.33 -1.25 -12.33
C GLY A 235 -1.32 -1.90 -13.32
N PRO A 236 -0.92 -2.21 -14.57
CA PRO A 236 -1.77 -2.91 -15.53
C PRO A 236 -2.19 -4.31 -15.07
N LEU A 237 -1.37 -5.00 -14.28
CA LEU A 237 -1.73 -6.30 -13.73
C LEU A 237 -2.92 -6.17 -12.77
N GLU A 238 -2.93 -5.16 -11.89
CA GLU A 238 -4.05 -4.95 -10.96
C GLU A 238 -5.38 -4.70 -11.70
N ALA A 239 -5.35 -3.93 -12.79
CA ALA A 239 -6.52 -3.67 -13.62
C ALA A 239 -6.95 -4.90 -14.44
N ALA A 240 -5.97 -5.66 -14.96
CA ALA A 240 -6.22 -6.80 -15.85
C ALA A 240 -6.63 -8.06 -15.09
N LEU A 241 -6.19 -8.25 -13.84
CA LEU A 241 -6.42 -9.47 -13.08
C LEU A 241 -7.92 -9.80 -12.83
N PRO A 242 -8.80 -8.85 -12.46
CA PRO A 242 -10.22 -9.16 -12.34
C PRO A 242 -10.84 -9.50 -13.71
N VAL A 243 -10.43 -8.81 -14.78
CA VAL A 243 -10.87 -9.08 -16.16
C VAL A 243 -10.44 -10.49 -16.59
N TYR A 244 -9.19 -10.84 -16.31
CA TYR A 244 -8.62 -12.15 -16.61
C TYR A 244 -9.34 -13.27 -15.86
N SER A 245 -9.66 -13.07 -14.58
CA SER A 245 -10.44 -14.06 -13.81
C SER A 245 -11.86 -14.26 -14.37
N GLY A 246 -12.58 -13.16 -14.64
CA GLY A 246 -13.97 -13.23 -15.08
C GLY A 246 -14.14 -13.64 -16.54
N GLN A 247 -13.40 -13.02 -17.46
CA GLN A 247 -13.60 -13.15 -18.90
C GLN A 247 -12.73 -14.23 -19.55
N THR A 248 -11.53 -14.49 -19.00
CA THR A 248 -10.57 -15.43 -19.60
C THR A 248 -10.56 -16.79 -18.93
N LEU A 249 -10.60 -16.82 -17.59
CA LEU A 249 -10.61 -18.06 -16.80
C LEU A 249 -12.03 -18.54 -16.46
N HIS A 250 -13.04 -17.68 -16.61
CA HIS A 250 -14.43 -17.94 -16.18
C HIS A 250 -14.54 -18.37 -14.71
N ALA A 251 -13.60 -17.93 -13.86
CA ALA A 251 -13.49 -18.34 -12.47
C ALA A 251 -14.12 -17.32 -11.50
N ASN A 252 -14.63 -16.20 -12.02
CA ASN A 252 -15.36 -15.17 -11.28
C ASN A 252 -14.58 -14.63 -10.06
N ALA A 253 -15.30 -14.26 -8.99
CA ALA A 253 -14.74 -13.70 -7.76
C ALA A 253 -13.82 -14.71 -7.05
N ASP A 254 -14.21 -15.98 -7.05
CA ASP A 254 -13.44 -17.08 -6.45
C ASP A 254 -12.07 -17.20 -7.10
N GLY A 255 -12.02 -17.22 -8.43
CA GLY A 255 -10.78 -17.22 -9.20
C GLY A 255 -9.92 -16.00 -8.94
N TYR A 256 -10.53 -14.83 -8.81
CA TYR A 256 -9.81 -13.58 -8.59
C TYR A 256 -9.11 -13.59 -7.22
N GLY A 257 -9.82 -14.06 -6.17
CA GLY A 257 -9.22 -14.25 -4.85
C GLY A 257 -8.15 -15.34 -4.82
N LEU A 258 -8.35 -16.44 -5.55
CA LEU A 258 -7.37 -17.52 -5.66
C LEU A 258 -6.09 -17.09 -6.38
N LEU A 259 -6.20 -16.25 -7.41
CA LEU A 259 -5.04 -15.64 -8.09
C LEU A 259 -4.23 -14.79 -7.10
N TRP A 260 -4.85 -13.87 -6.38
CA TRP A 260 -4.18 -13.09 -5.34
C TRP A 260 -3.57 -13.96 -4.23
N THR A 261 -4.22 -15.08 -3.90
CA THR A 261 -3.67 -16.08 -2.98
C THR A 261 -2.38 -16.70 -3.51
N GLY A 262 -2.37 -17.12 -4.78
CA GLY A 262 -1.17 -17.62 -5.45
C GLY A 262 -0.04 -16.59 -5.44
N PHE A 263 -0.35 -15.35 -5.83
CA PHE A 263 0.60 -14.22 -5.81
C PHE A 263 1.18 -14.00 -4.41
N GLY A 264 0.33 -13.90 -3.38
CA GLY A 264 0.75 -13.67 -2.00
C GLY A 264 1.65 -14.79 -1.44
N MET A 265 1.30 -16.06 -1.67
CA MET A 265 2.15 -17.19 -1.28
C MET A 265 3.53 -17.13 -1.96
N GLY A 266 3.53 -16.79 -3.24
CA GLY A 266 4.73 -16.55 -4.02
C GLY A 266 5.60 -15.44 -3.42
N ALA A 267 5.00 -14.27 -3.20
CA ALA A 267 5.64 -13.12 -2.58
C ALA A 267 6.25 -13.46 -1.22
N PHE A 268 5.57 -14.27 -0.41
CA PHE A 268 6.10 -14.72 0.89
C PHE A 268 7.39 -15.53 0.71
N ALA A 269 7.35 -16.51 -0.18
CA ALA A 269 8.53 -17.31 -0.52
C ALA A 269 9.67 -16.44 -1.07
N GLY A 270 9.33 -15.45 -1.90
CA GLY A 270 10.26 -14.45 -2.43
C GLY A 270 11.01 -13.70 -1.32
N VAL A 271 10.28 -13.16 -0.34
CA VAL A 271 10.88 -12.44 0.81
C VAL A 271 11.83 -13.33 1.61
N LEU A 272 11.53 -14.62 1.80
CA LEU A 272 12.43 -15.55 2.50
C LEU A 272 13.76 -15.76 1.75
N THR A 273 13.77 -15.58 0.43
CA THR A 273 14.98 -15.70 -0.39
C THR A 273 15.80 -14.41 -0.46
N LEU A 274 15.26 -13.28 0.00
CA LEU A 274 15.89 -11.95 -0.06
C LEU A 274 17.30 -11.95 0.54
N THR A 275 17.49 -12.55 1.72
CA THR A 275 18.80 -12.59 2.41
C THR A 275 19.85 -13.38 1.63
N ARG A 276 19.43 -14.42 0.90
CA ARG A 276 20.35 -15.20 0.05
C ARG A 276 20.70 -14.41 -1.22
N LEU A 277 19.70 -13.76 -1.81
CA LEU A 277 19.87 -12.97 -3.04
C LEU A 277 20.79 -11.76 -2.79
N SER A 278 20.61 -11.04 -1.67
CA SER A 278 21.41 -9.87 -1.31
C SER A 278 22.86 -10.20 -0.94
N ARG A 279 23.15 -11.42 -0.47
CA ARG A 279 24.52 -11.89 -0.23
C ARG A 279 25.21 -12.36 -1.50
N ARG A 280 24.46 -12.91 -2.46
CA ARG A 280 25.02 -13.54 -3.66
C ARG A 280 25.15 -12.58 -4.85
N TRP A 281 24.30 -11.57 -4.94
CA TRP A 281 24.27 -10.62 -6.06
C TRP A 281 24.37 -9.18 -5.58
N ARG A 282 25.06 -8.34 -6.35
CA ARG A 282 25.07 -6.89 -6.13
C ARG A 282 23.68 -6.31 -6.43
N PRO A 283 23.14 -5.40 -5.60
CA PRO A 283 21.81 -4.79 -5.83
C PRO A 283 21.64 -4.16 -7.21
N SER A 284 22.72 -3.59 -7.76
CA SER A 284 22.75 -3.00 -9.11
C SER A 284 22.49 -4.00 -10.25
N ILE A 285 22.68 -5.30 -10.00
CA ILE A 285 22.41 -6.38 -10.97
C ILE A 285 21.09 -7.07 -10.61
N ALA A 286 20.84 -7.29 -9.32
CA ALA A 286 19.65 -7.97 -8.83
C ALA A 286 18.35 -7.23 -9.20
N LEU A 287 18.31 -5.90 -9.07
CA LEU A 287 17.09 -5.11 -9.33
C LEU A 287 16.65 -5.16 -10.81
N PRO A 288 17.52 -4.91 -11.82
CA PRO A 288 17.14 -5.10 -13.22
C PRO A 288 16.73 -6.54 -13.55
N MET A 289 17.43 -7.54 -12.97
CA MET A 289 17.07 -8.94 -13.16
C MET A 289 15.67 -9.25 -12.63
N ILE A 290 15.32 -8.75 -11.45
CA ILE A 290 13.97 -8.88 -10.89
C ILE A 290 12.94 -8.26 -11.82
N ALA A 291 13.19 -7.05 -12.34
CA ALA A 291 12.26 -6.38 -13.25
C ALA A 291 12.05 -7.15 -14.56
N VAL A 292 13.11 -7.69 -15.15
CA VAL A 292 13.03 -8.54 -16.36
C VAL A 292 12.30 -9.85 -16.05
N LEU A 293 12.62 -10.49 -14.93
CA LEU A 293 12.00 -11.74 -14.51
C LEU A 293 10.51 -11.55 -14.24
N TRP A 294 10.12 -10.45 -13.59
CA TRP A 294 8.72 -10.05 -13.38
C TRP A 294 7.97 -9.98 -14.71
N GLY A 295 8.47 -9.20 -15.68
CA GLY A 295 7.84 -9.09 -17.00
C GLY A 295 7.77 -10.43 -17.74
N ALA A 296 8.85 -11.21 -17.73
CA ALA A 296 8.91 -12.51 -18.40
C ALA A 296 7.93 -13.54 -17.81
N LEU A 297 7.75 -13.53 -16.49
CA LEU A 297 6.84 -14.46 -15.79
C LEU A 297 5.35 -14.11 -15.99
N LEU A 298 5.03 -12.89 -16.42
CA LEU A 298 3.67 -12.50 -16.77
C LEU A 298 3.27 -12.91 -18.20
N CYS A 299 4.22 -13.00 -19.14
CA CYS A 299 3.94 -13.36 -20.53
C CYS A 299 3.14 -14.67 -20.70
N PRO A 300 3.44 -15.77 -19.96
CA PRO A 300 2.67 -17.00 -20.05
C PRO A 300 1.18 -16.84 -19.73
N LEU A 301 0.80 -15.90 -18.86
CA LEU A 301 -0.60 -15.71 -18.45
C LEU A 301 -1.52 -15.40 -19.64
N PHE A 302 -0.98 -14.84 -20.72
CA PHE A 302 -1.71 -14.60 -21.97
C PHE A 302 -2.32 -15.88 -22.58
N PHE A 303 -1.60 -17.01 -22.47
CA PHE A 303 -2.01 -18.29 -23.06
C PHE A 303 -2.73 -19.19 -22.07
N ILE A 304 -2.56 -18.95 -20.77
CA ILE A 304 -3.09 -19.81 -19.72
C ILE A 304 -4.60 -19.59 -19.58
N ARG A 305 -5.37 -20.68 -19.67
CA ARG A 305 -6.83 -20.69 -19.47
C ARG A 305 -7.28 -21.51 -18.26
N ARG A 306 -6.33 -22.13 -17.55
CA ARG A 306 -6.60 -23.00 -16.38
C ARG A 306 -6.19 -22.28 -15.10
N LEU A 307 -7.13 -22.13 -14.17
CA LEU A 307 -6.93 -21.41 -12.92
C LEU A 307 -5.72 -21.92 -12.09
N PRO A 308 -5.53 -23.23 -11.84
CA PRO A 308 -4.40 -23.68 -11.03
C PRO A 308 -3.03 -23.33 -11.64
N LEU A 309 -2.95 -23.35 -12.97
CA LEU A 309 -1.72 -23.03 -13.68
C LEU A 309 -1.47 -21.52 -13.67
N ALA A 310 -2.54 -20.70 -13.78
CA ALA A 310 -2.43 -19.25 -13.62
C ALA A 310 -1.99 -18.88 -12.20
N MET A 311 -2.53 -19.54 -11.17
CA MET A 311 -2.11 -19.35 -9.77
C MET A 311 -0.63 -19.70 -9.56
N LEU A 312 -0.15 -20.79 -10.17
CA LEU A 312 1.26 -21.19 -10.08
C LEU A 312 2.17 -20.13 -10.70
N PHE A 313 1.89 -19.70 -11.94
CA PHE A 313 2.70 -18.69 -12.62
C PHE A 313 2.65 -17.34 -11.90
N LEU A 314 1.47 -16.94 -11.41
CA LEU A 314 1.33 -15.70 -10.65
C LEU A 314 2.04 -15.77 -9.29
N GLY A 315 2.10 -16.95 -8.68
CA GLY A 315 2.92 -17.20 -7.49
C GLY A 315 4.42 -17.10 -7.79
N VAL A 316 4.91 -17.71 -8.88
CA VAL A 316 6.31 -17.56 -9.27
C VAL A 316 6.63 -16.09 -9.60
N ALA A 317 5.72 -15.36 -10.24
CA ALA A 317 5.83 -13.94 -10.49
C ALA A 317 5.89 -13.14 -9.17
N GLY A 318 4.99 -13.41 -8.23
CA GLY A 318 5.00 -12.80 -6.89
C GLY A 318 6.30 -13.03 -6.13
N ALA A 319 6.89 -14.22 -6.23
CA ALA A 319 8.19 -14.52 -5.63
C ALA A 319 9.33 -13.68 -6.20
N SER A 320 9.28 -13.36 -7.50
CA SER A 320 10.24 -12.43 -8.11
C SER A 320 9.98 -10.97 -7.71
N TRP A 321 8.73 -10.57 -7.57
CA TRP A 321 8.32 -9.19 -7.31
C TRP A 321 8.68 -8.70 -5.90
N ALA A 322 8.37 -9.50 -4.87
CA ALA A 322 8.44 -9.07 -3.48
C ALA A 322 9.83 -8.59 -2.98
N PRO A 323 10.97 -9.16 -3.42
CA PRO A 323 12.29 -8.69 -3.04
C PRO A 323 12.68 -7.30 -3.57
N TYR A 324 12.00 -6.76 -4.59
CA TYR A 324 12.39 -5.52 -5.28
C TYR A 324 12.43 -4.32 -4.33
N MET A 325 11.32 -4.00 -3.68
CA MET A 325 11.17 -2.83 -2.81
C MET A 325 12.17 -2.81 -1.63
N PRO A 326 12.34 -3.91 -0.87
CA PRO A 326 13.35 -3.98 0.19
C PRO A 326 14.79 -3.79 -0.31
N MET A 327 15.12 -4.32 -1.50
CA MET A 327 16.45 -4.15 -2.09
C MET A 327 16.69 -2.71 -2.56
N GLU A 328 15.70 -2.11 -3.22
CA GLU A 328 15.76 -0.73 -3.68
C GLU A 328 15.95 0.24 -2.52
N THR A 329 15.11 0.14 -1.49
CA THR A 329 15.19 0.98 -0.29
C THR A 329 16.55 0.85 0.40
N THR A 330 17.07 -0.37 0.54
CA THR A 330 18.42 -0.61 1.08
C THR A 330 19.52 0.03 0.22
N LEU A 331 19.39 -0.03 -1.11
CA LEU A 331 20.37 0.55 -2.03
C LEU A 331 20.34 2.08 -1.97
N LEU A 332 19.15 2.70 -1.96
CA LEU A 332 18.96 4.14 -1.80
C LEU A 332 19.58 4.63 -0.49
N GLN A 333 19.31 3.94 0.62
CA GLN A 333 19.89 4.27 1.94
C GLN A 333 21.41 4.17 1.99
N ARG A 334 22.03 3.30 1.20
CA ARG A 334 23.50 3.20 1.11
C ARG A 334 24.12 4.27 0.22
N LEU A 335 23.36 4.79 -0.73
CA LEU A 335 23.82 5.80 -1.69
C LEU A 335 23.62 7.24 -1.18
N VAL A 336 22.61 7.46 -0.33
CA VAL A 336 22.33 8.76 0.29
C VAL A 336 22.90 8.75 1.72
N PRO A 337 23.93 9.56 2.03
CA PRO A 337 24.48 9.65 3.39
C PRO A 337 23.40 10.06 4.39
N ALA A 338 23.49 9.53 5.62
CA ALA A 338 22.76 10.12 6.74
C ALA A 338 23.41 11.48 7.05
N GLU A 339 22.73 12.57 6.70
CA GLU A 339 23.02 13.88 7.28
C GLU A 339 22.78 13.86 8.80
#